data_AF-F2UQB1-F1
#
_entry.id   AF-F2UQB1-F1
#
_cell.length_a   1.000
_cell.length_b   1.000
_cell.length_c   1.000
_cell.angle_alpha   90.00
_cell.angle_beta   90.00
_cell.angle_gamma   90.00
#
_symmetry.space_group_name_H-M   'P 1'
#
loop_
_entity.id
_entity.type
_entity.pdbx_description
1 polymer ?
#
loop_
_entity_poly.entity_id
_entity_poly.type
_entity_poly.pdbx_seq_one_letter_code
_entity_poly.pdbx_strand_id
1 'polypeptide(L)'
;MPPHRVFISLRFSEAMEESEALKKALDKRGVPTFLCAVSSGDSIADAVIEAIDECELVVIMGTHTYGEKTDSKFSSREELEFIINDEKPFFLVKMCDRFKHAKTRFWLPPTIAYHPWQPQGAERSAPPDELVDAIIAKLKDVTGVGSPVKLQQPQSTSSASSSQVHGVRAVSGGSAEDAVRKLQTNGRSMHAAEIVQLMQAFPASADVQRFACKVLEGQAMDGEPKRVEAVASGAIDAIIKAMKMHSSNGSVQKNGCGALQNLAVNDDNAVAIASKGGIDVVVAAMKMHNSNGSVQKNGCGALQNLAVNDDNDVAIASKGGIDAVIAAMKLHNSNGGVQEQGCGALWSLAMNDDNRVVIGLKGGIDAVIAAMKTHSSNGGVQENGCAALRNLAMNDDNKAAIGLNGGIDAVIAAMNSHTSNVGVQEQGCAALGNLAYNNDDNKAAVGLNGGIDAVIAAMKNYTNKGDVQESGCNALVVIASHPGLSDHLRSENVSLLARQAKENHPSNRGVQQQADRLLSKLA
;
A
#
# COMPACT_ATOMS: atom_id res chain seq x y z
N MET A 1 22.27 -16.30 31.36
CA MET A 1 22.84 -15.96 30.05
C MET A 1 21.99 -16.68 29.02
N PRO A 2 21.62 -16.05 27.89
CA PRO A 2 20.91 -16.74 26.83
C PRO A 2 21.70 -17.99 26.37
N PRO A 3 21.04 -19.08 25.98
CA PRO A 3 21.68 -20.34 25.62
C PRO A 3 22.61 -20.23 24.39
N HIS A 4 22.35 -19.23 23.53
CA HIS A 4 23.16 -18.88 22.37
C HIS A 4 23.19 -17.36 22.20
N ARG A 5 24.34 -16.82 21.77
CA ARG A 5 24.53 -15.38 21.54
C ARG A 5 24.30 -14.99 20.08
N VAL A 6 24.56 -15.91 19.17
CA VAL A 6 24.41 -15.72 17.73
C VAL A 6 23.45 -16.75 17.16
N PHE A 7 22.57 -16.33 16.25
CA PHE A 7 21.74 -17.21 15.43
C PHE A 7 22.20 -17.13 13.97
N ILE A 8 22.46 -18.26 13.31
CA ILE A 8 22.76 -18.30 11.86
C ILE A 8 21.49 -18.61 11.08
N SER A 9 21.02 -17.64 10.30
CA SER A 9 19.92 -17.80 9.33
C SER A 9 20.49 -18.16 7.96
N LEU A 10 20.01 -19.26 7.37
CA LEU A 10 20.52 -19.76 6.08
C LEU A 10 19.45 -20.34 5.16
N ARG A 11 19.82 -20.47 3.88
CA ARG A 11 19.16 -21.40 2.96
C ARG A 11 19.85 -22.76 3.04
N PHE A 12 19.18 -23.75 3.65
CA PHE A 12 19.73 -25.10 3.86
C PHE A 12 20.33 -25.74 2.60
N SER A 13 19.65 -25.60 1.45
CA SER A 13 20.10 -26.18 0.19
C SER A 13 21.36 -25.52 -0.41
N GLU A 14 21.80 -24.36 0.10
CA GLU A 14 22.86 -23.55 -0.51
C GLU A 14 24.04 -23.28 0.43
N ALA A 15 23.84 -23.19 1.75
CA ALA A 15 24.87 -22.72 2.70
C ALA A 15 25.07 -23.59 3.94
N MET A 16 24.57 -24.82 4.00
CA MET A 16 24.67 -25.65 5.21
C MET A 16 26.13 -25.93 5.63
N GLU A 17 26.98 -26.32 4.68
CA GLU A 17 28.39 -26.66 4.94
C GLU A 17 29.18 -25.45 5.47
N GLU A 18 29.01 -24.29 4.82
CA GLU A 18 29.62 -23.03 5.23
C GLU A 18 29.11 -22.54 6.58
N SER A 19 27.82 -22.72 6.85
CA SER A 19 27.20 -22.34 8.13
C SER A 19 27.70 -23.20 9.28
N GLU A 20 27.89 -24.51 9.06
CA GLU A 20 28.50 -25.41 10.04
C GLU A 20 29.96 -25.05 10.34
N ALA A 21 30.73 -24.71 9.30
CA ALA A 21 32.11 -24.28 9.44
C ALA A 21 32.21 -22.94 10.20
N LEU A 22 31.35 -21.98 9.88
CA LEU A 22 31.25 -20.70 10.57
C LEU A 22 30.84 -20.86 12.03
N LYS A 23 29.85 -21.71 12.31
CA LYS A 23 29.43 -22.04 13.68
C LYS A 23 30.60 -22.61 14.48
N LYS A 24 31.33 -23.60 13.95
CA LYS A 24 32.51 -24.19 14.61
C LYS A 24 33.59 -23.14 14.90
N ALA A 25 33.83 -22.21 13.98
CA ALA A 25 34.80 -21.15 14.16
C ALA A 25 34.39 -20.16 15.26
N LEU A 26 33.12 -19.74 15.31
CA LEU A 26 32.57 -18.86 16.34
C LEU A 26 32.56 -19.52 17.72
N ASP A 27 32.14 -20.78 17.81
CA ASP A 27 32.15 -21.55 19.06
C ASP A 27 33.58 -21.69 19.60
N LYS A 28 34.58 -21.95 18.73
CA LYS A 28 36.00 -22.01 19.11
C LYS A 28 36.54 -20.68 19.65
N ARG A 29 35.93 -19.55 19.26
CA ARG A 29 36.23 -18.20 19.76
C ARG A 29 35.39 -17.81 20.98
N GLY A 30 34.63 -18.74 21.55
CA GLY A 30 33.82 -18.53 22.75
C GLY A 30 32.52 -17.77 22.51
N VAL A 31 31.97 -17.82 21.29
CA VAL A 31 30.66 -17.26 20.94
C VAL A 31 29.68 -18.40 20.69
N PRO A 32 28.86 -18.79 21.69
CA PRO A 32 27.87 -19.84 21.52
C PRO A 32 26.90 -19.50 20.40
N THR A 33 26.88 -20.32 19.35
CA THR A 33 26.11 -20.04 18.14
C THR A 33 25.07 -21.11 17.90
N PHE A 34 23.82 -20.71 17.67
CA PHE A 34 22.74 -21.57 17.25
C PHE A 34 22.71 -21.67 15.72
N LEU A 35 22.64 -22.91 15.24
CA LEU A 35 22.43 -23.27 13.84
C LEU A 35 21.36 -24.36 13.84
N CYS A 36 20.18 -24.05 13.30
CA CYS A 36 19.07 -25.00 13.31
C CYS A 36 19.46 -26.26 12.51
N ALA A 37 19.57 -27.40 13.17
CA ALA A 37 19.72 -28.70 12.53
C ALA A 37 18.39 -29.46 12.64
N VAL A 38 17.81 -29.82 11.50
CA VAL A 38 16.49 -30.46 11.44
C VAL A 38 16.56 -31.86 12.08
N SER A 39 15.93 -32.02 13.24
CA SER A 39 15.63 -33.33 13.85
C SER A 39 14.12 -33.55 13.81
N SER A 40 13.68 -34.73 13.37
CA SER A 40 12.26 -35.04 13.19
C SER A 40 11.50 -35.10 14.52
N GLY A 41 10.44 -34.29 14.68
CA GLY A 41 9.42 -34.53 15.73
C GLY A 41 8.79 -33.30 16.38
N ASP A 42 9.48 -32.16 16.42
CA ASP A 42 9.02 -30.95 17.12
C ASP A 42 8.60 -29.82 16.17
N SER A 43 7.85 -28.84 16.68
CA SER A 43 7.48 -27.61 15.95
C SER A 43 8.73 -26.74 15.73
N ILE A 44 9.42 -26.98 14.60
CA ILE A 44 10.63 -26.25 14.18
C ILE A 44 10.39 -24.73 14.16
N ALA A 45 9.17 -24.29 13.84
CA ALA A 45 8.83 -22.87 13.78
C ALA A 45 8.98 -22.19 15.15
N ASP A 46 8.48 -22.80 16.23
CA ASP A 46 8.53 -22.20 17.57
C ASP A 46 9.97 -22.15 18.09
N ALA A 47 10.74 -23.22 17.87
CA ALA A 47 12.15 -23.28 18.27
C ALA A 47 13.02 -22.26 17.51
N VAL A 48 12.75 -22.01 16.23
CA VAL A 48 13.49 -21.01 15.44
C VAL A 48 13.08 -19.59 15.84
N ILE A 49 11.78 -19.34 16.08
CA ILE A 49 11.30 -18.03 16.54
C ILE A 49 11.89 -17.70 17.92
N GLU A 50 11.83 -18.62 18.89
CA GLU A 50 12.47 -18.44 20.20
C GLU A 50 13.98 -18.22 20.05
N ALA A 51 14.65 -18.99 19.20
CA ALA A 51 16.09 -18.86 19.02
C ALA A 51 16.50 -17.51 18.41
N ILE A 52 15.72 -16.95 17.48
CA ILE A 52 15.94 -15.62 16.93
C ILE A 52 15.60 -14.54 17.96
N ASP A 53 14.54 -14.73 18.76
CA ASP A 53 14.15 -13.76 19.77
C ASP A 53 15.20 -13.62 20.89
N GLU A 54 15.76 -14.74 21.34
CA GLU A 54 16.73 -14.80 22.44
C GLU A 54 18.17 -14.45 22.04
N CYS A 55 18.50 -14.45 20.74
CA CYS A 55 19.87 -14.16 20.30
C CYS A 55 20.19 -12.66 20.33
N GLU A 56 21.48 -12.33 20.46
CA GLU A 56 21.96 -10.93 20.47
C GLU A 56 22.28 -10.42 19.05
N LEU A 57 22.65 -11.32 18.14
CA LEU A 57 23.00 -11.01 16.75
C LEU A 57 22.59 -12.14 15.83
N VAL A 58 21.90 -11.79 14.73
CA VAL A 58 21.61 -12.74 13.66
C VAL A 58 22.66 -12.64 12.54
N VAL A 59 23.26 -13.75 12.15
CA VAL A 59 24.14 -13.83 10.98
C VAL A 59 23.33 -14.36 9.80
N ILE A 60 23.15 -13.53 8.78
CA ILE A 60 22.41 -13.89 7.56
C ILE A 60 23.39 -14.42 6.51
N MET A 61 23.19 -15.67 6.09
CA MET A 61 23.94 -16.31 5.00
C MET A 61 23.24 -16.03 3.67
N GLY A 62 23.60 -14.90 3.05
CA GLY A 62 22.92 -14.33 1.88
C GLY A 62 23.28 -15.01 0.55
N THR A 63 22.74 -16.20 0.32
CA THR A 63 22.88 -16.96 -0.94
C THR A 63 21.85 -16.58 -2.00
N HIS A 64 21.96 -17.11 -3.22
CA HIS A 64 21.15 -16.67 -4.37
C HIS A 64 19.64 -16.80 -4.15
N THR A 65 19.16 -17.88 -3.51
CA THR A 65 17.73 -18.08 -3.24
C THR A 65 17.32 -17.79 -1.79
N TYR A 66 18.18 -17.14 -1.01
CA TYR A 66 17.83 -16.71 0.35
C TYR A 66 16.57 -15.81 0.35
N GLY A 67 15.62 -16.09 1.23
CA GLY A 67 14.29 -15.44 1.28
C GLY A 67 13.24 -16.00 0.30
N GLU A 68 13.52 -17.12 -0.37
CA GLU A 68 12.52 -17.86 -1.15
C GLU A 68 11.53 -18.60 -0.23
N LYS A 69 10.23 -18.37 -0.45
CA LYS A 69 9.18 -19.14 0.22
C LYS A 69 9.26 -20.61 -0.21
N THR A 70 9.11 -21.52 0.75
CA THR A 70 9.01 -22.96 0.47
C THR A 70 7.65 -23.49 0.92
N ASP A 71 7.31 -24.71 0.53
CA ASP A 71 6.08 -25.39 0.99
C ASP A 71 6.14 -25.78 2.49
N SER A 72 7.28 -25.57 3.14
CA SER A 72 7.40 -25.74 4.59
C SER A 72 6.75 -24.59 5.35
N LYS A 73 6.27 -24.88 6.57
CA LYS A 73 5.60 -23.89 7.42
C LYS A 73 6.51 -22.72 7.86
N PHE A 74 7.83 -22.85 7.74
CA PHE A 74 8.80 -21.85 8.18
C PHE A 74 10.10 -21.98 7.40
N SER A 75 10.54 -20.90 6.72
CA SER A 75 11.72 -20.87 5.86
C SER A 75 12.57 -19.61 6.08
N SER A 76 13.70 -19.48 5.38
CA SER A 76 14.54 -18.28 5.46
C SER A 76 13.83 -16.99 5.03
N ARG A 77 12.67 -17.08 4.38
CA ARG A 77 11.78 -15.94 4.14
C ARG A 77 11.13 -15.45 5.43
N GLU A 78 10.50 -16.34 6.18
CA GLU A 78 9.84 -16.02 7.44
C GLU A 78 10.88 -15.58 8.49
N GLU A 79 12.08 -16.17 8.50
CA GLU A 79 13.21 -15.69 9.31
C GLU A 79 13.61 -14.26 8.95
N LEU A 80 13.82 -13.96 7.67
CA LEU A 80 14.18 -12.62 7.20
C LEU A 80 13.07 -11.61 7.50
N GLU A 81 11.80 -12.00 7.35
CA GLU A 81 10.65 -11.19 7.75
C GLU A 81 10.71 -10.85 9.23
N PHE A 82 10.95 -11.84 10.10
CA PHE A 82 11.04 -11.63 11.54
C PHE A 82 12.23 -10.73 11.91
N ILE A 83 13.42 -11.00 11.38
CA ILE A 83 14.64 -10.22 11.65
C ILE A 83 14.44 -8.75 11.31
N ILE A 84 13.84 -8.46 10.15
CA ILE A 84 13.64 -7.10 9.67
C ILE A 84 12.51 -6.41 10.44
N ASN A 85 11.39 -7.10 10.68
CA ASN A 85 10.21 -6.50 11.32
C ASN A 85 10.44 -6.21 12.81
N ASP A 86 11.24 -7.02 13.50
CA ASP A 86 11.55 -6.85 14.92
C ASP A 86 12.84 -6.04 15.14
N GLU A 87 13.39 -5.45 14.08
CA GLU A 87 14.65 -4.67 14.10
C GLU A 87 15.81 -5.43 14.76
N LYS A 88 15.83 -6.77 14.66
CA LYS A 88 16.88 -7.59 15.26
C LYS A 88 18.23 -7.21 14.65
N PRO A 89 19.28 -6.97 15.48
CA PRO A 89 20.60 -6.70 14.96
C PRO A 89 21.08 -7.87 14.11
N PHE A 90 21.57 -7.59 12.91
CA PHE A 90 22.09 -8.63 12.02
C PHE A 90 23.41 -8.27 11.36
N PHE A 91 24.10 -9.30 10.88
CA PHE A 91 25.32 -9.23 10.09
C PHE A 91 25.12 -10.02 8.79
N LEU A 92 25.23 -9.34 7.65
CA LEU A 92 25.06 -9.97 6.34
C LEU A 92 26.38 -10.53 5.82
N VAL A 93 26.42 -11.85 5.61
CA VAL A 93 27.45 -12.54 4.83
C VAL A 93 26.94 -12.67 3.40
N LYS A 94 27.48 -11.90 2.46
CA LYS A 94 27.02 -11.89 1.07
C LYS A 94 27.72 -12.98 0.27
N MET A 95 26.95 -14.03 -0.06
CA MET A 95 27.44 -15.24 -0.73
C MET A 95 27.04 -15.30 -2.22
N CYS A 96 26.42 -14.26 -2.75
CA CYS A 96 26.05 -14.17 -4.16
C CYS A 96 26.13 -12.71 -4.67
N ASP A 97 26.28 -12.54 -5.97
CA ASP A 97 26.29 -11.20 -6.57
C ASP A 97 24.93 -10.52 -6.48
N ARG A 98 23.86 -11.31 -6.65
CA ARG A 98 22.48 -10.84 -6.66
C ARG A 98 21.52 -11.91 -6.11
N PHE A 99 20.68 -11.50 -5.15
CA PHE A 99 19.55 -12.30 -4.70
C PHE A 99 18.52 -12.49 -5.82
N LYS A 100 18.02 -13.71 -6.02
CA LYS A 100 16.97 -14.08 -6.98
C LYS A 100 15.67 -13.34 -6.70
N HIS A 101 15.29 -13.23 -5.43
CA HIS A 101 13.99 -12.71 -5.01
C HIS A 101 14.00 -11.21 -4.81
N ALA A 102 12.99 -10.53 -5.37
CA ALA A 102 12.84 -9.09 -5.27
C ALA A 102 12.70 -8.62 -3.81
N LYS A 103 11.95 -9.37 -2.99
CA LYS A 103 11.75 -9.08 -1.57
C LYS A 103 13.07 -9.11 -0.78
N THR A 104 13.92 -10.12 -1.03
CA THR A 104 15.26 -10.18 -0.44
C THR A 104 16.14 -9.00 -0.88
N ARG A 105 16.10 -8.61 -2.15
CA ARG A 105 16.82 -7.41 -2.64
C ARG A 105 16.28 -6.11 -2.04
N PHE A 106 15.01 -6.06 -1.68
CA PHE A 106 14.38 -4.91 -1.05
C PHE A 106 14.86 -4.74 0.39
N TRP A 107 14.86 -5.82 1.19
CA TRP A 107 15.33 -5.76 2.57
C TRP A 107 16.84 -5.75 2.73
N LEU A 108 17.56 -6.39 1.81
CA LEU A 108 19.01 -6.42 1.75
C LEU A 108 19.49 -5.72 0.47
N PRO A 109 19.28 -4.39 0.35
CA PRO A 109 19.65 -3.64 -0.85
C PRO A 109 21.18 -3.61 -1.01
N PRO A 110 21.71 -3.32 -2.22
CA PRO A 110 23.14 -3.26 -2.46
C PRO A 110 23.90 -2.25 -1.57
N THR A 111 23.19 -1.29 -0.99
CA THR A 111 23.70 -0.25 -0.09
C THR A 111 23.89 -0.71 1.35
N ILE A 112 23.39 -1.90 1.73
CA ILE A 112 23.55 -2.42 3.09
C ILE A 112 25.00 -2.86 3.33
N ALA A 113 25.50 -2.68 4.55
CA ALA A 113 26.81 -3.20 4.92
C ALA A 113 26.79 -4.73 4.92
N TYR A 114 27.80 -5.35 4.30
CA TYR A 114 27.94 -6.81 4.24
C TYR A 114 29.41 -7.20 4.23
N HIS A 115 29.68 -8.47 4.58
CA HIS A 115 30.97 -9.11 4.38
C HIS A 115 30.86 -10.11 3.21
N PRO A 116 31.65 -9.97 2.14
CA PRO A 116 31.63 -10.95 1.06
C PRO A 116 32.28 -12.27 1.52
N TRP A 117 31.66 -13.40 1.18
CA TRP A 117 32.29 -14.73 1.31
C TRP A 117 31.59 -15.70 0.34
N GLN A 118 32.27 -16.05 -0.76
CA GLN A 118 31.75 -16.96 -1.80
C GLN A 118 32.73 -18.13 -2.01
N PRO A 119 32.87 -19.03 -1.01
CA PRO A 119 33.90 -20.07 -1.03
C PRO A 119 33.65 -21.12 -2.10
N GLN A 120 34.72 -21.67 -2.69
CA GLN A 120 34.66 -22.81 -3.63
C GLN A 120 35.56 -23.96 -3.17
N GLY A 121 35.12 -25.20 -3.39
CA GLY A 121 35.91 -26.40 -3.06
C GLY A 121 36.24 -26.49 -1.56
N ALA A 122 37.52 -26.70 -1.23
CA ALA A 122 37.97 -26.91 0.15
C ALA A 122 37.74 -25.69 1.09
N GLU A 123 37.61 -24.49 0.53
CA GLU A 123 37.42 -23.24 1.27
C GLU A 123 36.07 -23.17 2.00
N ARG A 124 35.08 -23.97 1.59
CA ARG A 124 33.75 -24.02 2.23
C ARG A 124 33.81 -24.48 3.69
N SER A 125 34.84 -25.25 4.04
CA SER A 125 35.06 -25.79 5.38
C SER A 125 35.89 -24.88 6.30
N ALA A 126 36.38 -23.74 5.80
CA ALA A 126 37.30 -22.86 6.50
C ALA A 126 36.93 -21.37 6.29
N PRO A 127 36.04 -20.80 7.13
CA PRO A 127 35.74 -19.36 7.07
C PRO A 127 37.00 -18.53 7.34
N PRO A 128 37.22 -17.42 6.61
CA PRO A 128 38.34 -16.51 6.88
C PRO A 128 38.30 -15.98 8.31
N ASP A 129 39.46 -15.90 8.99
CA ASP A 129 39.54 -15.33 10.34
C ASP A 129 38.97 -13.89 10.39
N GLU A 130 39.19 -13.09 9.34
CA GLU A 130 38.65 -11.73 9.21
C GLU A 130 37.11 -11.68 9.25
N LEU A 131 36.44 -12.65 8.64
CA LEU A 131 34.99 -12.76 8.68
C LEU A 131 34.51 -13.07 10.11
N VAL A 132 35.17 -14.01 10.78
CA VAL A 132 34.84 -14.40 12.16
C VAL A 132 35.07 -13.22 13.11
N ASP A 133 36.18 -12.50 12.95
CA ASP A 133 36.50 -11.31 13.74
C ASP A 133 35.50 -10.17 13.50
N ALA A 134 35.06 -9.97 12.27
CA ALA A 134 34.04 -8.96 11.93
C ALA A 134 32.68 -9.26 12.59
N ILE A 135 32.27 -10.54 12.62
CA ILE A 135 31.05 -10.96 13.32
C ILE A 135 31.19 -10.72 14.83
N ILE A 136 32.32 -11.09 15.44
CA ILE A 136 32.58 -10.87 16.87
C ILE A 136 32.61 -9.37 17.20
N ALA A 137 33.20 -8.55 16.33
CA ALA A 137 33.20 -7.09 16.48
C ALA A 137 31.78 -6.53 16.42
N LYS A 138 30.95 -7.00 15.48
CA LYS A 138 29.55 -6.59 15.40
C LYS A 138 28.76 -7.03 16.62
N LEU A 139 28.99 -8.23 17.13
CA LEU A 139 28.36 -8.74 18.34
C LEU A 139 28.71 -7.87 19.57
N LYS A 140 29.96 -7.41 19.68
CA LYS A 140 30.39 -6.49 20.75
C LYS A 140 29.74 -5.11 20.65
N ASP A 141 29.62 -4.59 19.43
CA ASP A 141 28.96 -3.32 19.13
C ASP A 141 27.48 -3.35 19.57
N VAL A 142 26.74 -4.39 19.21
CA VAL A 142 25.31 -4.51 19.54
C VAL A 142 25.05 -4.83 21.01
N THR A 143 26.02 -5.44 21.71
CA THR A 143 25.92 -5.73 23.16
C THR A 143 26.48 -4.64 24.06
N GLY A 144 26.98 -3.53 23.50
CA GLY A 144 27.50 -2.40 24.26
C GLY A 144 28.83 -2.66 24.97
N VAL A 145 29.54 -3.73 24.63
CA VAL A 145 30.83 -4.11 25.23
C VAL A 145 31.97 -3.82 24.25
N GLY A 146 32.26 -2.53 24.03
CA GLY A 146 33.45 -2.09 23.29
C GLY A 146 33.27 -0.77 22.55
N SER A 147 34.28 0.12 22.63
CA SER A 147 34.27 1.40 21.92
C SER A 147 34.18 1.22 20.40
N PRO A 148 33.42 2.06 19.68
CA PRO A 148 33.13 1.83 18.27
C PRO A 148 34.37 2.04 17.39
N VAL A 149 34.72 1.02 16.61
CA VAL A 149 35.71 1.10 15.54
C VAL A 149 35.01 1.55 14.26
N LYS A 150 35.47 2.66 13.66
CA LYS A 150 34.97 3.19 12.39
C LYS A 150 35.30 2.23 11.23
N LEU A 151 34.30 1.62 10.62
CA LEU A 151 34.42 0.97 9.32
C LEU A 151 34.42 2.03 8.21
N GLN A 152 35.41 1.96 7.31
CA GLN A 152 35.58 2.89 6.18
C GLN A 152 34.54 2.64 5.08
N GLN A 153 33.99 3.73 4.51
CA GLN A 153 33.15 3.70 3.32
C GLN A 153 34.01 3.80 2.04
N PRO A 154 33.57 3.23 0.90
CA PRO A 154 34.33 3.26 -0.34
C PRO A 154 34.34 4.67 -0.96
N GLN A 155 35.51 5.12 -1.41
CA GLN A 155 35.68 6.38 -2.13
C GLN A 155 35.13 6.27 -3.56
N SER A 156 34.27 7.21 -3.95
CA SER A 156 33.86 7.42 -5.34
C SER A 156 34.91 8.27 -6.06
N THR A 157 35.54 7.71 -7.08
CA THR A 157 36.40 8.45 -8.02
C THR A 157 35.54 9.34 -8.92
N SER A 158 35.66 10.66 -8.76
CA SER A 158 35.05 11.65 -9.64
C SER A 158 35.95 11.98 -10.82
N SER A 159 35.45 11.80 -12.05
CA SER A 159 35.94 12.56 -13.21
C SER A 159 34.87 12.59 -14.31
N ALA A 160 34.12 13.69 -14.42
CA ALA A 160 33.53 14.15 -15.68
C ALA A 160 33.05 15.60 -15.55
N SER A 161 33.86 16.50 -16.11
CA SER A 161 33.53 17.77 -16.77
C SER A 161 32.27 18.54 -16.35
N SER A 162 32.53 19.68 -15.71
CA SER A 162 31.61 20.81 -15.61
C SER A 162 31.38 21.47 -16.98
N SER A 163 30.17 21.34 -17.53
CA SER A 163 29.64 22.29 -18.51
C SER A 163 28.77 23.30 -17.76
N GLN A 164 29.27 24.54 -17.71
CA GLN A 164 28.57 25.71 -17.22
C GLN A 164 27.25 25.89 -17.98
N VAL A 165 26.13 25.94 -17.25
CA VAL A 165 24.93 26.64 -17.71
C VAL A 165 24.88 27.97 -16.99
N HIS A 166 25.11 29.04 -17.75
CA HIS A 166 25.01 30.42 -17.31
C HIS A 166 23.57 30.78 -16.91
N GLY A 167 23.44 31.54 -15.81
CA GLY A 167 22.39 32.55 -15.66
C GLY A 167 21.19 32.20 -14.79
N VAL A 168 21.37 32.08 -13.47
CA VAL A 168 20.25 32.26 -12.52
C VAL A 168 20.36 33.66 -11.93
N ARG A 169 19.49 34.56 -12.40
CA ARG A 169 19.31 35.90 -11.84
C ARG A 169 18.64 35.73 -10.47
N ALA A 170 19.38 36.00 -9.40
CA ALA A 170 18.84 36.06 -8.05
C ALA A 170 17.60 36.97 -8.04
N VAL A 171 16.47 36.47 -7.58
CA VAL A 171 15.31 37.33 -7.28
C VAL A 171 15.75 38.26 -6.16
N SER A 172 15.89 39.54 -6.51
CA SER A 172 16.29 40.62 -5.64
C SER A 172 15.29 40.79 -4.49
N GLY A 173 15.73 40.53 -3.25
CA GLY A 173 15.40 41.31 -2.05
C GLY A 173 13.94 41.60 -1.70
N GLY A 174 13.01 40.65 -1.87
CA GLY A 174 11.66 40.76 -1.30
C GLY A 174 11.60 40.25 0.14
N SER A 175 10.69 40.78 0.98
CA SER A 175 10.41 40.19 2.29
C SER A 175 9.54 38.93 2.15
N ALA A 176 9.44 38.11 3.21
CA ALA A 176 8.50 36.99 3.23
C ALA A 176 7.04 37.46 3.08
N GLU A 177 6.71 38.65 3.59
CA GLU A 177 5.40 39.27 3.44
C GLU A 177 5.09 39.61 1.98
N ASP A 178 6.07 40.14 1.25
CA ASP A 178 5.94 40.41 -0.19
C ASP A 178 5.74 39.12 -0.99
N ALA A 179 6.46 38.05 -0.63
CA ALA A 179 6.30 36.74 -1.25
C ALA A 179 4.88 36.18 -1.02
N VAL A 180 4.37 36.28 0.21
CA VAL A 180 2.98 35.90 0.52
C VAL A 180 1.99 36.73 -0.29
N ARG A 181 2.16 38.05 -0.34
CA ARG A 181 1.29 38.94 -1.12
C ARG A 181 1.29 38.57 -2.60
N LYS A 182 2.47 38.28 -3.18
CA LYS A 182 2.60 37.84 -4.58
C LYS A 182 1.86 36.52 -4.82
N LEU A 183 2.01 35.54 -3.94
CA LEU A 183 1.30 34.25 -4.03
C LEU A 183 -0.22 34.41 -3.91
N GLN A 184 -0.69 35.35 -3.08
CA GLN A 184 -2.12 35.62 -2.90
C GLN A 184 -2.76 36.33 -4.10
N THR A 185 -2.09 37.35 -4.64
CA THR A 185 -2.68 38.17 -5.72
C THR A 185 -2.49 37.54 -7.09
N ASN A 186 -1.31 36.97 -7.34
CA ASN A 186 -0.89 36.54 -8.69
C ASN A 186 -0.62 35.04 -8.77
N GLY A 187 -0.74 34.28 -7.67
CA GLY A 187 -0.30 32.89 -7.63
C GLY A 187 -0.81 32.02 -8.77
N ARG A 188 -2.10 32.13 -9.13
CA ARG A 188 -2.68 31.32 -10.21
C ARG A 188 -2.02 31.54 -11.57
N SER A 189 -1.56 32.76 -11.88
CA SER A 189 -0.91 33.09 -13.15
C SER A 189 0.60 32.87 -13.14
N MET A 190 1.20 32.59 -11.99
CA MET A 190 2.64 32.32 -11.87
C MET A 190 3.01 30.96 -12.48
N HIS A 191 4.21 30.86 -13.03
CA HIS A 191 4.77 29.56 -13.41
C HIS A 191 5.16 28.75 -12.16
N ALA A 192 5.08 27.42 -12.27
CA ALA A 192 5.43 26.54 -11.14
C ALA A 192 6.89 26.77 -10.67
N ALA A 193 7.81 27.04 -11.59
CA ALA A 193 9.21 27.37 -11.27
C ALA A 193 9.35 28.64 -10.40
N GLU A 194 8.55 29.68 -10.65
CA GLU A 194 8.57 30.89 -9.80
C GLU A 194 8.06 30.61 -8.39
N ILE A 195 7.03 29.77 -8.27
CA ILE A 195 6.48 29.38 -6.97
C ILE A 195 7.51 28.57 -6.19
N VAL A 196 8.18 27.62 -6.85
CA VAL A 196 9.28 26.82 -6.26
C VAL A 196 10.44 27.72 -5.82
N GLN A 197 10.81 28.72 -6.61
CA GLN A 197 11.84 29.69 -6.20
C GLN A 197 11.45 30.45 -4.93
N LEU A 198 10.19 30.87 -4.79
CA LEU A 198 9.71 31.51 -3.55
C LEU A 198 9.77 30.54 -2.36
N MET A 199 9.38 29.28 -2.54
CA MET A 199 9.49 28.26 -1.50
C MET A 199 10.95 28.05 -1.06
N GLN A 200 11.89 28.05 -2.01
CA GLN A 200 13.32 27.90 -1.75
C GLN A 200 13.96 29.13 -1.10
N ALA A 201 13.49 30.34 -1.45
CA ALA A 201 13.98 31.59 -0.88
C ALA A 201 13.51 31.80 0.57
N PHE A 202 12.32 31.33 0.91
CA PHE A 202 11.73 31.49 2.25
C PHE A 202 11.35 30.15 2.89
N PRO A 203 12.30 29.21 3.08
CA PRO A 203 12.01 27.86 3.57
C PRO A 203 11.47 27.89 5.00
N ALA A 204 11.93 28.83 5.84
CA ALA A 204 11.50 28.97 7.23
C ALA A 204 10.14 29.67 7.41
N SER A 205 9.58 30.30 6.37
CA SER A 205 8.29 31.00 6.47
C SER A 205 7.14 30.03 6.21
N ALA A 206 6.44 29.62 7.28
CA ALA A 206 5.28 28.74 7.16
C ALA A 206 4.17 29.33 6.26
N ASP A 207 3.99 30.65 6.24
CA ASP A 207 3.01 31.30 5.38
C ASP A 207 3.40 31.22 3.91
N VAL A 208 4.66 31.47 3.56
CA VAL A 208 5.12 31.32 2.16
C VAL A 208 4.92 29.87 1.71
N GLN A 209 5.34 28.90 2.52
CA GLN A 209 5.17 27.47 2.20
C GLN A 209 3.69 27.10 2.05
N ARG A 210 2.84 27.54 2.98
CA ARG A 210 1.39 27.30 2.96
C ARG A 210 0.75 27.85 1.69
N PHE A 211 0.99 29.12 1.36
CA PHE A 211 0.39 29.75 0.19
C PHE A 211 0.94 29.17 -1.11
N ALA A 212 2.23 28.84 -1.17
CA ALA A 212 2.83 28.20 -2.33
C ALA A 212 2.23 26.81 -2.59
N CYS A 213 2.13 25.95 -1.57
CA CYS A 213 1.46 24.65 -1.70
C CYS A 213 0.00 24.81 -2.15
N LYS A 214 -0.74 25.81 -1.63
CA LYS A 214 -2.13 26.08 -2.05
C LYS A 214 -2.23 26.44 -3.53
N VAL A 215 -1.29 27.25 -4.03
CA VAL A 215 -1.29 27.66 -5.43
C VAL A 215 -0.97 26.47 -6.33
N LEU A 216 0.05 25.67 -5.97
CA LEU A 216 0.41 24.45 -6.70
C LEU A 216 -0.72 23.41 -6.68
N GLU A 217 -1.42 23.27 -5.55
CA GLU A 217 -2.64 22.44 -5.45
C GLU A 217 -3.70 22.87 -6.47
N GLY A 218 -3.98 24.18 -6.55
CA GLY A 218 -4.94 24.71 -7.52
C GLY A 218 -4.50 24.52 -8.96
N GLN A 219 -3.22 24.76 -9.29
CA GLN A 219 -2.70 24.58 -10.64
C GLN A 219 -2.71 23.12 -11.10
N ALA A 220 -2.45 22.17 -10.20
CA ALA A 220 -2.52 20.75 -10.52
C ALA A 220 -3.93 20.28 -10.90
N MET A 221 -4.98 21.03 -10.53
CA MET A 221 -6.37 20.79 -10.96
C MET A 221 -6.66 21.29 -12.39
N ASP A 222 -5.85 22.20 -12.94
CA ASP A 222 -6.08 22.80 -14.26
C ASP A 222 -5.72 21.85 -15.43
N GLY A 223 -5.36 20.60 -15.11
CA GLY A 223 -5.17 19.51 -16.08
C GLY A 223 -3.73 19.07 -16.25
N GLU A 224 -3.54 18.17 -17.22
CA GLU A 224 -2.28 17.46 -17.45
C GLU A 224 -1.07 18.38 -17.70
N PRO A 225 -1.16 19.44 -18.53
CA PRO A 225 0.00 20.30 -18.79
C PRO A 225 0.56 20.95 -17.51
N LYS A 226 -0.32 21.34 -16.57
CA LYS A 226 0.11 21.96 -15.31
C LYS A 226 0.73 20.96 -14.34
N ARG A 227 0.25 19.71 -14.32
CA ARG A 227 0.85 18.64 -13.54
C ARG A 227 2.27 18.33 -14.02
N VAL A 228 2.48 18.24 -15.34
CA VAL A 228 3.81 18.02 -15.94
C VAL A 228 4.73 19.23 -15.71
N GLU A 229 4.24 20.46 -15.88
CA GLU A 229 5.01 21.70 -15.60
C GLU A 229 5.49 21.74 -14.14
N ALA A 230 4.64 21.37 -13.19
CA ALA A 230 4.98 21.33 -11.77
C ALA A 230 6.13 20.36 -11.48
N VAL A 231 6.11 19.16 -12.06
CA VAL A 231 7.19 18.18 -11.90
C VAL A 231 8.50 18.65 -12.52
N ALA A 232 8.45 19.17 -13.75
CA ALA A 232 9.62 19.74 -14.42
C ALA A 232 10.25 20.91 -13.64
N SER A 233 9.43 21.64 -12.87
CA SER A 233 9.85 22.77 -12.04
C SER A 233 10.40 22.37 -10.67
N GLY A 234 10.40 21.07 -10.31
CA GLY A 234 10.83 20.60 -8.98
C GLY A 234 9.80 20.82 -7.87
N ALA A 235 8.52 20.98 -8.21
CA ALA A 235 7.47 21.26 -7.23
C ALA A 235 7.28 20.13 -6.22
N ILE A 236 7.41 18.86 -6.64
CA ILE A 236 7.29 17.70 -5.73
C ILE A 236 8.32 17.79 -4.60
N ASP A 237 9.59 18.04 -4.91
CA ASP A 237 10.65 18.16 -3.90
C ASP A 237 10.41 19.35 -2.97
N ALA A 238 9.96 20.48 -3.53
CA ALA A 238 9.65 21.67 -2.76
C ALA A 238 8.48 21.43 -1.78
N ILE A 239 7.41 20.79 -2.23
CA ILE A 239 6.25 20.45 -1.40
C ILE A 239 6.64 19.47 -0.29
N ILE A 240 7.35 18.39 -0.62
CA ILE A 240 7.83 17.40 0.36
C ILE A 240 8.74 18.06 1.40
N LYS A 241 9.67 18.92 0.97
CA LYS A 241 10.56 19.66 1.88
C LYS A 241 9.79 20.62 2.78
N ALA A 242 8.80 21.34 2.23
CA ALA A 242 7.94 22.23 3.00
C ALA A 242 7.16 21.48 4.09
N MET A 243 6.56 20.34 3.74
CA MET A 243 5.83 19.49 4.69
C MET A 243 6.75 18.91 5.78
N LYS A 244 7.98 18.49 5.42
CA LYS A 244 8.96 18.00 6.42
C LYS A 244 9.39 19.11 7.38
N MET A 245 9.70 20.31 6.86
CA MET A 245 10.20 21.43 7.66
C MET A 245 9.13 22.03 8.57
N HIS A 246 7.88 22.04 8.12
CA HIS A 246 6.74 22.59 8.85
C HIS A 246 5.77 21.49 9.29
N SER A 247 6.32 20.39 9.81
CA SER A 247 5.56 19.20 10.22
C SER A 247 4.45 19.53 11.22
N SER A 248 4.66 20.46 12.14
CA SER A 248 3.68 20.91 13.13
C SER A 248 2.64 21.91 12.62
N ASN A 249 2.78 22.44 11.38
CA ASN A 249 1.85 23.41 10.83
C ASN A 249 0.76 22.72 9.99
N GLY A 250 -0.43 22.54 10.58
CA GLY A 250 -1.55 21.85 9.91
C GLY A 250 -2.02 22.51 8.61
N SER A 251 -1.80 23.82 8.41
CA SER A 251 -2.15 24.48 7.14
C SER A 251 -1.18 24.14 6.01
N VAL A 252 0.12 24.05 6.32
CA VAL A 252 1.13 23.57 5.35
C VAL A 252 0.87 22.11 5.02
N GLN A 253 0.61 21.26 6.03
CA GLN A 253 0.30 19.85 5.80
C GLN A 253 -0.96 19.66 4.94
N LYS A 254 -2.04 20.39 5.22
CA LYS A 254 -3.28 20.32 4.45
C LYS A 254 -3.05 20.61 2.97
N ASN A 255 -2.43 21.76 2.68
CA ASN A 255 -2.19 22.20 1.29
C ASN A 255 -1.12 21.32 0.62
N GLY A 256 -0.14 20.83 1.36
CA GLY A 256 0.88 19.90 0.86
C GLY A 256 0.28 18.56 0.44
N CYS A 257 -0.54 17.94 1.30
CA CYS A 257 -1.30 16.73 0.94
C CYS A 257 -2.22 16.98 -0.25
N GLY A 258 -2.92 18.13 -0.31
CA GLY A 258 -3.80 18.47 -1.42
C GLY A 258 -3.04 18.63 -2.75
N ALA A 259 -1.88 19.29 -2.72
CA ALA A 259 -1.02 19.41 -3.89
C ALA A 259 -0.52 18.05 -4.38
N LEU A 260 -0.04 17.20 -3.46
CA LEU A 260 0.40 15.84 -3.80
C LEU A 260 -0.75 14.98 -4.34
N GLN A 261 -1.95 15.09 -3.77
CA GLN A 261 -3.16 14.41 -4.26
C GLN A 261 -3.43 14.75 -5.73
N ASN A 262 -3.49 16.04 -6.06
CA ASN A 262 -3.83 16.47 -7.42
C ASN A 262 -2.71 16.14 -8.42
N LEU A 263 -1.44 16.21 -8.00
CA LEU A 263 -0.32 15.82 -8.85
C LEU A 263 -0.31 14.32 -9.14
N ALA A 264 -0.68 13.48 -8.15
CA ALA A 264 -0.74 12.02 -8.26
C ALA A 264 -1.89 11.49 -9.13
N VAL A 265 -2.75 12.36 -9.68
CA VAL A 265 -3.73 11.95 -10.71
C VAL A 265 -3.05 11.47 -12.00
N ASN A 266 -1.80 11.89 -12.23
CA ASN A 266 -0.97 11.35 -13.31
C ASN A 266 -0.05 10.24 -12.75
N ASP A 267 0.06 9.13 -13.47
CA ASP A 267 0.79 7.93 -13.03
C ASP A 267 2.30 8.18 -12.87
N ASP A 268 2.94 8.86 -13.83
CA ASP A 268 4.38 9.19 -13.75
C ASP A 268 4.68 10.08 -12.53
N ASN A 269 3.77 11.01 -12.24
CA ASN A 269 3.88 11.86 -11.06
C ASN A 269 3.68 11.06 -9.78
N ALA A 270 2.74 10.10 -9.74
CA ALA A 270 2.55 9.23 -8.59
C ALA A 270 3.85 8.46 -8.25
N VAL A 271 4.53 7.92 -9.26
CA VAL A 271 5.84 7.28 -9.11
C VAL A 271 6.90 8.29 -8.64
N ALA A 272 6.93 9.49 -9.21
CA ALA A 272 7.86 10.54 -8.80
C ALA A 272 7.64 11.00 -7.35
N ILE A 273 6.40 11.09 -6.89
CA ILE A 273 6.05 11.44 -5.51
C ILE A 273 6.52 10.34 -4.56
N ALA A 274 6.24 9.07 -4.88
CA ALA A 274 6.64 7.94 -4.05
C ALA A 274 8.17 7.81 -3.93
N SER A 275 8.90 7.89 -5.04
CA SER A 275 10.38 7.81 -5.06
C SER A 275 11.07 8.93 -4.29
N LYS A 276 10.42 10.09 -4.14
CA LYS A 276 10.91 11.24 -3.35
C LYS A 276 10.50 11.20 -1.87
N GLY A 277 9.88 10.11 -1.43
CA GLY A 277 9.43 9.93 -0.04
C GLY A 277 8.13 10.66 0.29
N GLY A 278 7.29 10.94 -0.73
CA GLY A 278 6.00 11.60 -0.54
C GLY A 278 5.02 10.77 0.30
N ILE A 279 5.03 9.44 0.16
CA ILE A 279 4.19 8.54 0.96
C ILE A 279 4.50 8.70 2.45
N ASP A 280 5.77 8.69 2.85
CA ASP A 280 6.17 8.85 4.26
C ASP A 280 5.68 10.16 4.85
N VAL A 281 5.79 11.23 4.06
CA VAL A 281 5.38 12.58 4.47
C VAL A 281 3.87 12.69 4.60
N VAL A 282 3.09 12.11 3.69
CA VAL A 282 1.63 12.08 3.78
C VAL A 282 1.18 11.28 5.01
N VAL A 283 1.73 10.08 5.22
CA VAL A 283 1.39 9.26 6.38
C VAL A 283 1.79 9.94 7.69
N ALA A 284 2.97 10.55 7.77
CA ALA A 284 3.39 11.32 8.94
C ALA A 284 2.48 12.52 9.20
N ALA A 285 2.06 13.24 8.16
CA ALA A 285 1.11 14.34 8.27
C ALA A 285 -0.24 13.89 8.82
N MET A 286 -0.78 12.76 8.33
CA MET A 286 -2.03 12.18 8.82
C MET A 286 -1.91 11.76 10.29
N LYS A 287 -0.82 11.12 10.70
CA LYS A 287 -0.59 10.70 12.09
C LYS A 287 -0.45 11.88 13.05
N MET A 288 0.34 12.89 12.67
CA MET A 288 0.61 14.07 13.50
C MET A 288 -0.61 14.99 13.63
N HIS A 289 -1.39 15.14 12.55
CA HIS A 289 -2.59 16.00 12.52
C HIS A 289 -3.88 15.19 12.53
N ASN A 290 -3.95 14.15 13.36
CA ASN A 290 -5.08 13.21 13.42
C ASN A 290 -6.41 13.89 13.76
N SER A 291 -6.42 15.05 14.42
CA SER A 291 -7.64 15.82 14.74
C SER A 291 -8.04 16.83 13.67
N ASN A 292 -7.23 17.01 12.61
CA ASN A 292 -7.50 17.94 11.53
C ASN A 292 -8.15 17.24 10.34
N GLY A 293 -9.48 17.30 10.26
CA GLY A 293 -10.25 16.64 9.21
C GLY A 293 -9.86 17.06 7.79
N SER A 294 -9.34 18.27 7.57
CA SER A 294 -8.87 18.67 6.23
C SER A 294 -7.54 18.01 5.85
N VAL A 295 -6.61 17.84 6.81
CA VAL A 295 -5.37 17.08 6.56
C VAL A 295 -5.71 15.61 6.31
N GLN A 296 -6.62 15.04 7.10
CA GLN A 296 -7.07 13.66 6.91
C GLN A 296 -7.73 13.44 5.54
N LYS A 297 -8.65 14.33 5.13
CA LYS A 297 -9.29 14.26 3.82
C LYS A 297 -8.26 14.25 2.68
N ASN A 298 -7.37 15.24 2.66
CA ASN A 298 -6.38 15.37 1.60
C ASN A 298 -5.32 14.26 1.67
N GLY A 299 -4.99 13.79 2.86
CA GLY A 299 -4.07 12.67 3.08
C GLY A 299 -4.63 11.36 2.52
N CYS A 300 -5.88 11.01 2.86
CA CYS A 300 -6.57 9.85 2.28
C CYS A 300 -6.63 9.95 0.76
N GLY A 301 -6.98 11.12 0.23
CA GLY A 301 -7.05 11.34 -1.21
C GLY A 301 -5.70 11.24 -1.93
N ALA A 302 -4.61 11.71 -1.30
CA ALA A 302 -3.27 11.50 -1.83
C ALA A 302 -2.90 10.01 -1.86
N LEU A 303 -3.18 9.27 -0.79
CA LEU A 303 -2.92 7.82 -0.73
C LEU A 303 -3.79 7.05 -1.74
N GLN A 304 -5.04 7.46 -1.95
CA GLN A 304 -5.92 6.88 -2.96
C GLN A 304 -5.32 6.96 -4.36
N ASN A 305 -4.86 8.14 -4.77
CA ASN A 305 -4.31 8.36 -6.11
C ASN A 305 -2.94 7.66 -6.27
N LEU A 306 -2.11 7.69 -5.21
CA LEU A 306 -0.81 7.01 -5.23
C LEU A 306 -0.96 5.49 -5.32
N ALA A 307 -1.97 4.91 -4.68
CA ALA A 307 -2.22 3.46 -4.65
C ALA A 307 -2.74 2.87 -5.97
N VAL A 308 -3.02 3.69 -7.00
CA VAL A 308 -3.37 3.19 -8.34
C VAL A 308 -2.17 2.47 -8.99
N ASN A 309 -0.95 2.81 -8.58
CA ASN A 309 0.27 2.13 -9.02
C ASN A 309 0.61 0.96 -8.08
N ASP A 310 0.85 -0.22 -8.65
CA ASP A 310 1.09 -1.47 -7.92
C ASP A 310 2.28 -1.38 -6.94
N ASP A 311 3.41 -0.76 -7.32
CA ASP A 311 4.56 -0.63 -6.41
C ASP A 311 4.26 0.33 -5.24
N ASN A 312 3.43 1.34 -5.49
CA ASN A 312 3.05 2.32 -4.49
C ASN A 312 2.07 1.75 -3.47
N ASP A 313 1.14 0.87 -3.85
CA ASP A 313 0.19 0.29 -2.90
C ASP A 313 0.90 -0.52 -1.79
N VAL A 314 1.95 -1.25 -2.16
CA VAL A 314 2.81 -2.00 -1.24
C VAL A 314 3.62 -1.04 -0.37
N ALA A 315 4.14 0.04 -0.96
CA ALA A 315 4.87 1.06 -0.23
C ALA A 315 3.97 1.80 0.78
N ILE A 316 2.70 2.05 0.44
CA ILE A 316 1.72 2.68 1.34
C ILE A 316 1.42 1.74 2.51
N ALA A 317 1.19 0.45 2.26
CA ALA A 317 0.94 -0.53 3.30
C ALA A 317 2.13 -0.66 4.27
N SER A 318 3.34 -0.85 3.75
CA SER A 318 4.56 -0.99 4.57
C SER A 318 4.89 0.25 5.42
N LYS A 319 4.47 1.45 5.00
CA LYS A 319 4.64 2.70 5.75
C LYS A 319 3.51 2.96 6.76
N GLY A 320 2.57 2.02 6.92
CA GLY A 320 1.43 2.14 7.83
C GLY A 320 0.36 3.11 7.32
N GLY A 321 0.22 3.26 6.01
CA GLY A 321 -0.82 4.07 5.38
C GLY A 321 -2.22 3.50 5.55
N ILE A 322 -2.38 2.17 5.53
CA ILE A 322 -3.67 1.51 5.81
C ILE A 322 -4.16 1.85 7.23
N ASP A 323 -3.28 1.72 8.24
CA ASP A 323 -3.62 2.09 9.63
C ASP A 323 -4.00 3.58 9.72
N ALA A 324 -3.30 4.47 9.01
CA ALA A 324 -3.59 5.90 9.01
C ALA A 324 -4.97 6.23 8.38
N VAL A 325 -5.33 5.59 7.26
CA VAL A 325 -6.64 5.76 6.62
C VAL A 325 -7.77 5.27 7.53
N ILE A 326 -7.62 4.08 8.11
CA ILE A 326 -8.65 3.52 9.01
C ILE A 326 -8.81 4.40 10.26
N ALA A 327 -7.71 4.88 10.84
CA ALA A 327 -7.75 5.81 11.98
C ALA A 327 -8.45 7.13 11.60
N ALA A 328 -8.16 7.68 10.42
CA ALA A 328 -8.80 8.89 9.91
C ALA A 328 -10.32 8.71 9.80
N MET A 329 -10.78 7.59 9.22
CA MET A 329 -12.20 7.28 9.08
C MET A 329 -12.89 7.15 10.45
N LYS A 330 -12.27 6.45 11.40
CA LYS A 330 -12.83 6.26 12.75
C LYS A 330 -12.93 7.57 13.53
N LEU A 331 -11.85 8.37 13.54
CA LEU A 331 -11.79 9.64 14.28
C LEU A 331 -12.69 10.72 13.67
N HIS A 332 -12.87 10.74 12.35
CA HIS A 332 -13.69 11.73 11.64
C HIS A 332 -14.96 11.13 11.06
N ASN A 333 -15.62 10.23 11.81
CA ASN A 333 -16.82 9.51 11.37
C ASN A 333 -17.96 10.44 10.92
N SER A 334 -18.06 11.67 11.44
CA SER A 334 -19.09 12.66 11.05
C SER A 334 -18.70 13.53 9.85
N ASN A 335 -17.48 13.43 9.34
CA ASN A 335 -16.99 14.22 8.22
C ASN A 335 -17.10 13.45 6.90
N GLY A 336 -18.15 13.72 6.13
CA GLY A 336 -18.41 13.01 4.86
C GLY A 336 -17.27 13.11 3.85
N GLY A 337 -16.51 14.21 3.83
CA GLY A 337 -15.36 14.36 2.95
C GLY A 337 -14.18 13.47 3.33
N VAL A 338 -13.95 13.23 4.62
CA VAL A 338 -12.94 12.26 5.08
C VAL A 338 -13.41 10.83 4.80
N GLN A 339 -14.68 10.54 5.03
CA GLN A 339 -15.23 9.21 4.75
C GLN A 339 -15.16 8.85 3.26
N GLU A 340 -15.50 9.80 2.38
CA GLU A 340 -15.46 9.59 0.94
C GLU A 340 -14.05 9.25 0.46
N GLN A 341 -13.06 10.04 0.88
CA GLN A 341 -11.65 9.84 0.52
C GLN A 341 -11.06 8.61 1.23
N GLY A 342 -11.51 8.30 2.44
CA GLY A 342 -11.09 7.10 3.18
C GLY A 342 -11.58 5.82 2.52
N CYS A 343 -12.87 5.75 2.16
CA CYS A 343 -13.41 4.64 1.36
C CYS A 343 -12.67 4.54 0.01
N GLY A 344 -12.41 5.67 -0.65
CA GLY A 344 -11.67 5.71 -1.91
C GLY A 344 -10.24 5.16 -1.78
N ALA A 345 -9.52 5.52 -0.72
CA ALA A 345 -8.18 5.00 -0.46
C ALA A 345 -8.18 3.50 -0.18
N LEU A 346 -9.11 3.00 0.63
CA LEU A 346 -9.25 1.56 0.88
C LEU A 346 -9.68 0.79 -0.37
N TRP A 347 -10.50 1.40 -1.24
CA TRP A 347 -10.85 0.84 -2.53
C TRP A 347 -9.62 0.63 -3.42
N SER A 348 -8.79 1.66 -3.62
CA SER A 348 -7.55 1.55 -4.40
C SER A 348 -6.59 0.53 -3.79
N LEU A 349 -6.34 0.61 -2.48
CA LEU A 349 -5.41 -0.30 -1.78
C LEU A 349 -5.87 -1.76 -1.82
N ALA A 350 -7.18 -2.01 -1.82
CA ALA A 350 -7.75 -3.35 -1.93
C ALA A 350 -7.65 -3.95 -3.36
N MET A 351 -7.04 -3.26 -4.33
CA MET A 351 -6.67 -3.90 -5.60
C MET A 351 -5.58 -4.96 -5.39
N ASN A 352 -4.69 -4.75 -4.42
CA ASN A 352 -3.63 -5.71 -4.07
C ASN A 352 -4.14 -6.80 -3.10
N ASP A 353 -3.83 -8.05 -3.40
CA ASP A 353 -4.28 -9.22 -2.64
C ASP A 353 -3.81 -9.21 -1.18
N ASP A 354 -2.54 -8.89 -0.92
CA ASP A 354 -1.98 -8.82 0.43
C ASP A 354 -2.62 -7.67 1.23
N ASN A 355 -2.83 -6.53 0.58
CA ASN A 355 -3.48 -5.39 1.21
C ASN A 355 -4.93 -5.68 1.60
N ARG A 356 -5.68 -6.48 0.84
CA ARG A 356 -7.04 -6.90 1.24
C ARG A 356 -7.02 -7.58 2.60
N VAL A 357 -6.08 -8.50 2.82
CA VAL A 357 -5.93 -9.22 4.09
C VAL A 357 -5.60 -8.23 5.22
N VAL A 358 -4.64 -7.34 4.99
CA VAL A 358 -4.25 -6.32 6.00
C VAL A 358 -5.42 -5.40 6.34
N ILE A 359 -6.17 -4.90 5.35
CA ILE A 359 -7.33 -4.04 5.57
C ILE A 359 -8.40 -4.75 6.41
N GLY A 360 -8.66 -6.04 6.13
CA GLY A 360 -9.57 -6.86 6.92
C GLY A 360 -9.14 -6.97 8.38
N LEU A 361 -7.89 -7.42 8.62
CA LEU A 361 -7.33 -7.61 9.96
C LEU A 361 -7.26 -6.32 10.79
N LYS A 362 -7.11 -5.16 10.15
CA LYS A 362 -7.05 -3.84 10.81
C LYS A 362 -8.42 -3.22 11.07
N GLY A 363 -9.51 -3.92 10.75
CA GLY A 363 -10.88 -3.45 10.94
C GLY A 363 -11.28 -2.36 9.94
N GLY A 364 -10.76 -2.43 8.71
CA GLY A 364 -11.14 -1.55 7.62
C GLY A 364 -12.54 -1.85 7.07
N ILE A 365 -12.97 -3.12 7.10
CA ILE A 365 -14.34 -3.52 6.72
C ILE A 365 -15.37 -2.78 7.57
N ASP A 366 -15.20 -2.77 8.90
CA ASP A 366 -16.08 -2.06 9.82
C ASP A 366 -16.09 -0.55 9.57
N ALA A 367 -14.93 0.03 9.26
CA ALA A 367 -14.82 1.45 8.96
C ALA A 367 -15.60 1.83 7.70
N VAL A 368 -15.52 1.02 6.64
CA VAL A 368 -16.28 1.24 5.39
C VAL A 368 -17.78 1.09 5.63
N ILE A 369 -18.22 0.03 6.31
CA ILE A 369 -19.65 -0.19 6.59
C ILE A 369 -20.21 0.93 7.47
N ALA A 370 -19.47 1.37 8.49
CA ALA A 370 -19.86 2.50 9.33
C ALA A 370 -19.96 3.80 8.52
N ALA A 371 -19.00 4.07 7.65
CA ALA A 371 -19.02 5.23 6.76
C ALA A 371 -20.27 5.27 5.87
N MET A 372 -20.60 4.14 5.24
CA MET A 372 -21.80 4.00 4.40
C MET A 372 -23.09 4.23 5.19
N LYS A 373 -23.19 3.67 6.40
CA LYS A 373 -24.37 3.83 7.26
C LYS A 373 -24.53 5.27 7.77
N THR A 374 -23.44 5.90 8.22
CA THR A 374 -23.46 7.27 8.76
C THR A 374 -23.70 8.32 7.68
N HIS A 375 -23.18 8.12 6.46
CA HIS A 375 -23.30 9.07 5.34
C HIS A 375 -24.18 8.52 4.23
N SER A 376 -25.33 7.95 4.59
CA SER A 376 -26.26 7.30 3.65
C SER A 376 -26.77 8.22 2.54
N SER A 377 -26.77 9.54 2.73
CA SER A 377 -27.17 10.54 1.72
C SER A 377 -26.03 11.05 0.84
N ASN A 378 -24.77 10.71 1.13
CA ASN A 378 -23.62 11.13 0.33
C ASN A 378 -23.29 10.07 -0.74
N GLY A 379 -23.65 10.36 -1.99
CA GLY A 379 -23.42 9.45 -3.12
C GLY A 379 -21.96 9.06 -3.33
N GLY A 380 -21.00 9.95 -3.07
CA GLY A 380 -19.57 9.64 -3.20
C GLY A 380 -19.08 8.66 -2.14
N VAL A 381 -19.57 8.77 -0.89
CA VAL A 381 -19.27 7.79 0.16
C VAL A 381 -19.89 6.43 -0.18
N GLN A 382 -21.12 6.42 -0.68
CA GLN A 382 -21.79 5.18 -1.07
C GLN A 382 -21.08 4.48 -2.23
N GLU A 383 -20.69 5.24 -3.25
CA GLU A 383 -19.98 4.69 -4.43
C GLU A 383 -18.63 4.10 -4.04
N ASN A 384 -17.79 4.88 -3.36
CA ASN A 384 -16.48 4.42 -2.91
C ASN A 384 -16.60 3.28 -1.88
N GLY A 385 -17.63 3.30 -1.03
CA GLY A 385 -17.90 2.24 -0.06
C GLY A 385 -18.25 0.92 -0.75
N CYS A 386 -19.18 0.93 -1.71
CA CYS A 386 -19.50 -0.23 -2.53
C CYS A 386 -18.25 -0.75 -3.28
N ALA A 387 -17.46 0.14 -3.87
CA ALA A 387 -16.25 -0.22 -4.59
C ALA A 387 -15.17 -0.84 -3.68
N ALA A 388 -15.00 -0.32 -2.45
CA ALA A 388 -14.11 -0.90 -1.46
C ALA A 388 -14.57 -2.31 -1.04
N LEU A 389 -15.85 -2.48 -0.71
CA LEU A 389 -16.41 -3.79 -0.33
C LEU A 389 -16.33 -4.82 -1.46
N ARG A 390 -16.58 -4.40 -2.72
CA ARG A 390 -16.41 -5.22 -3.91
C ARG A 390 -14.99 -5.80 -4.00
N ASN A 391 -13.97 -4.96 -3.82
CA ASN A 391 -12.58 -5.38 -3.91
C ASN A 391 -12.17 -6.26 -2.72
N LEU A 392 -12.56 -5.87 -1.50
CA LEU A 392 -12.27 -6.64 -0.29
C LEU A 392 -12.89 -8.04 -0.32
N ALA A 393 -14.09 -8.19 -0.92
CA ALA A 393 -14.77 -9.47 -1.09
C ALA A 393 -14.07 -10.45 -2.05
N MET A 394 -13.00 -10.04 -2.74
CA MET A 394 -12.16 -10.95 -3.53
C MET A 394 -11.26 -11.84 -2.65
N ASN A 395 -11.20 -11.59 -1.33
CA ASN A 395 -10.62 -12.51 -0.35
C ASN A 395 -11.76 -13.20 0.43
N ASP A 396 -11.68 -14.52 0.62
CA ASP A 396 -12.78 -15.32 1.19
C ASP A 396 -13.06 -15.01 2.66
N ASP A 397 -12.04 -14.75 3.48
CA ASP A 397 -12.22 -14.38 4.89
C ASP A 397 -12.90 -13.01 5.00
N ASN A 398 -12.44 -12.04 4.21
CA ASN A 398 -13.08 -10.73 4.12
C ASN A 398 -14.52 -10.82 3.63
N LYS A 399 -14.79 -11.67 2.63
CA LYS A 399 -16.14 -11.90 2.10
C LYS A 399 -17.11 -12.36 3.19
N ALA A 400 -16.69 -13.31 4.03
CA ALA A 400 -17.47 -13.76 5.18
C ALA A 400 -17.64 -12.63 6.22
N ALA A 401 -16.56 -11.91 6.55
CA ALA A 401 -16.60 -10.80 7.51
C ALA A 401 -17.53 -9.66 7.06
N ILE A 402 -17.54 -9.30 5.77
CA ILE A 402 -18.45 -8.29 5.22
C ILE A 402 -19.91 -8.73 5.39
N GLY A 403 -20.22 -10.00 5.13
CA GLY A 403 -21.55 -10.56 5.34
C GLY A 403 -21.99 -10.46 6.80
N LEU A 404 -21.15 -10.94 7.72
CA LEU A 404 -21.42 -10.94 9.17
C LEU A 404 -21.59 -9.54 9.76
N ASN A 405 -20.88 -8.54 9.22
CA ASN A 405 -20.91 -7.17 9.75
C ASN A 405 -22.02 -6.30 9.11
N GLY A 406 -22.92 -6.92 8.35
CA GLY A 406 -24.07 -6.25 7.72
C GLY A 406 -23.66 -5.36 6.53
N GLY A 407 -22.60 -5.74 5.82
CA GLY A 407 -22.14 -5.05 4.62
C GLY A 407 -23.06 -5.27 3.41
N ILE A 408 -23.70 -6.45 3.31
CA ILE A 408 -24.71 -6.73 2.27
C ILE A 408 -25.86 -5.73 2.39
N ASP A 409 -26.39 -5.52 3.61
CA ASP A 409 -27.47 -4.55 3.85
C ASP A 409 -27.05 -3.12 3.52
N ALA A 410 -25.80 -2.75 3.84
CA ALA A 410 -25.28 -1.43 3.52
C ALA A 410 -25.21 -1.21 2.00
N VAL A 411 -24.78 -2.20 1.21
CA VAL A 411 -24.74 -2.12 -0.25
C VAL A 411 -26.16 -2.02 -0.83
N ILE A 412 -27.10 -2.84 -0.36
CA ILE A 412 -28.50 -2.80 -0.83
C ILE A 412 -29.14 -1.45 -0.49
N ALA A 413 -28.94 -0.94 0.73
CA ALA A 413 -29.44 0.37 1.14
C ALA A 413 -28.86 1.52 0.30
N ALA A 414 -27.57 1.43 -0.06
CA ALA A 414 -26.91 2.38 -0.94
C ALA A 414 -27.56 2.40 -2.34
N MET A 415 -27.74 1.22 -2.95
CA MET A 415 -28.39 1.08 -4.26
C MET A 415 -29.82 1.62 -4.24
N ASN A 416 -30.60 1.33 -3.20
CA ASN A 416 -31.99 1.78 -3.08
C ASN A 416 -32.10 3.29 -2.83
N SER A 417 -31.14 3.90 -2.13
CA SER A 417 -31.17 5.33 -1.79
C SER A 417 -30.59 6.22 -2.89
N HIS A 418 -29.75 5.66 -3.77
CA HIS A 418 -29.05 6.39 -4.84
C HIS A 418 -29.36 5.82 -6.23
N THR A 419 -30.65 5.63 -6.52
CA THR A 419 -31.14 5.05 -7.80
C THR A 419 -30.74 5.84 -9.04
N SER A 420 -30.39 7.13 -8.89
CA SER A 420 -29.95 8.03 -9.95
C SER A 420 -28.43 8.22 -10.03
N ASN A 421 -27.65 7.58 -9.14
CA ASN A 421 -26.19 7.52 -9.24
C ASN A 421 -25.73 6.22 -9.91
N VAL A 422 -25.24 6.34 -11.15
CA VAL A 422 -24.77 5.19 -11.95
C VAL A 422 -23.60 4.45 -11.30
N GLY A 423 -22.66 5.17 -10.66
CA GLY A 423 -21.51 4.57 -10.00
C GLY A 423 -21.91 3.72 -8.81
N VAL A 424 -22.84 4.20 -7.98
CA VAL A 424 -23.40 3.41 -6.86
C VAL A 424 -24.08 2.14 -7.37
N GLN A 425 -24.87 2.23 -8.45
CA GLN A 425 -25.54 1.05 -9.02
C GLN A 425 -24.56 0.03 -9.58
N GLU A 426 -23.56 0.48 -10.35
CA GLU A 426 -22.53 -0.38 -10.91
C GLU A 426 -21.73 -1.10 -9.81
N GLN A 427 -21.16 -0.32 -8.89
CA GLN A 427 -20.33 -0.85 -7.81
C GLN A 427 -21.16 -1.70 -6.84
N GLY A 428 -22.42 -1.35 -6.61
CA GLY A 428 -23.34 -2.13 -5.79
C GLY A 428 -23.64 -3.51 -6.40
N CYS A 429 -24.00 -3.57 -7.69
CA CYS A 429 -24.19 -4.83 -8.40
C CYS A 429 -22.93 -5.71 -8.33
N ALA A 430 -21.76 -5.13 -8.62
CA ALA A 430 -20.50 -5.85 -8.59
C ALA A 430 -20.13 -6.33 -7.17
N ALA A 431 -20.37 -5.52 -6.14
CA ALA A 431 -20.14 -5.89 -4.74
C ALA A 431 -21.01 -7.08 -4.33
N LEU A 432 -22.32 -7.05 -4.62
CA LEU A 432 -23.23 -8.15 -4.31
C LEU A 432 -22.83 -9.44 -5.04
N GLY A 433 -22.42 -9.34 -6.31
CA GLY A 433 -21.91 -10.48 -7.08
C GLY A 433 -20.67 -11.11 -6.46
N ASN A 434 -19.67 -10.31 -6.06
CA ASN A 434 -18.46 -10.80 -5.42
C ASN A 434 -18.73 -11.38 -4.02
N LEU A 435 -19.60 -10.74 -3.24
CA LEU A 435 -19.97 -11.20 -1.91
C LEU A 435 -20.69 -12.56 -1.94
N ALA A 436 -21.52 -12.78 -2.95
CA ALA A 436 -22.24 -14.02 -3.19
C ALA A 436 -21.36 -15.13 -3.81
N TYR A 437 -20.23 -14.79 -4.44
CA TYR A 437 -19.42 -15.74 -5.18
C TYR A 437 -18.78 -16.79 -4.25
N ASN A 438 -19.08 -18.07 -4.48
CA ASN A 438 -18.63 -19.20 -3.65
C ASN A 438 -18.92 -19.06 -2.15
N ASN A 439 -19.99 -18.34 -1.77
CA ASN A 439 -20.40 -18.19 -0.38
C ASN A 439 -21.93 -18.27 -0.28
N ASP A 440 -22.44 -19.45 0.12
CA ASP A 440 -23.88 -19.72 0.12
C ASP A 440 -24.62 -18.94 1.21
N ASP A 441 -24.00 -18.67 2.36
CA ASP A 441 -24.58 -17.83 3.41
C ASP A 441 -24.80 -16.40 2.90
N ASN A 442 -23.80 -15.84 2.21
CA ASN A 442 -23.94 -14.53 1.58
C ASN A 442 -24.94 -14.55 0.43
N LYS A 443 -25.01 -15.60 -0.40
CA LYS A 443 -26.07 -15.72 -1.42
C LYS A 443 -27.45 -15.66 -0.79
N ALA A 444 -27.67 -16.43 0.28
CA ALA A 444 -28.93 -16.45 1.01
C ALA A 444 -29.24 -15.06 1.58
N ALA A 445 -28.27 -14.39 2.21
CA ALA A 445 -28.44 -13.03 2.73
C ALA A 445 -28.79 -12.01 1.63
N VAL A 446 -28.11 -12.04 0.48
CA VAL A 446 -28.45 -11.18 -0.67
C VAL A 446 -29.88 -11.41 -1.13
N GLY A 447 -30.34 -12.67 -1.21
CA GLY A 447 -31.72 -12.99 -1.58
C GLY A 447 -32.75 -12.53 -0.55
N LEU A 448 -32.53 -12.82 0.73
CA LEU A 448 -33.46 -12.50 1.82
C LEU A 448 -33.62 -10.99 2.06
N ASN A 449 -32.56 -10.21 1.80
CA ASN A 449 -32.52 -8.79 2.14
C ASN A 449 -32.93 -7.89 0.96
N GLY A 450 -33.52 -8.45 -0.11
CA GLY A 450 -34.00 -7.71 -1.28
C GLY A 450 -32.90 -7.30 -2.27
N GLY A 451 -31.74 -7.97 -2.24
CA GLY A 451 -30.63 -7.67 -3.14
C GLY A 451 -30.92 -8.02 -4.60
N ILE A 452 -31.75 -9.04 -4.85
CA ILE A 452 -32.22 -9.39 -6.20
C ILE A 452 -33.01 -8.21 -6.81
N ASP A 453 -33.96 -7.66 -6.06
CA ASP A 453 -34.79 -6.54 -6.51
C ASP A 453 -33.95 -5.29 -6.77
N ALA A 454 -32.97 -5.01 -5.90
CA ALA A 454 -32.05 -3.89 -6.07
C ALA A 454 -31.24 -4.01 -7.38
N VAL A 455 -30.71 -5.21 -7.70
CA VAL A 455 -29.97 -5.45 -8.95
C VAL A 455 -30.89 -5.33 -10.17
N ILE A 456 -32.10 -5.88 -10.10
CA ILE A 456 -33.10 -5.77 -11.17
C ILE A 456 -33.47 -4.31 -11.41
N ALA A 457 -33.71 -3.53 -10.36
CA ALA A 457 -34.02 -2.11 -10.44
C ALA A 457 -32.88 -1.31 -11.07
N ALA A 458 -31.63 -1.58 -10.66
CA ALA A 458 -30.44 -0.97 -11.25
C ALA A 458 -30.36 -1.22 -12.76
N MET A 459 -30.51 -2.47 -13.19
CA MET A 459 -30.48 -2.83 -14.61
C MET A 459 -31.64 -2.21 -15.41
N LYS A 460 -32.84 -2.11 -14.83
CA LYS A 460 -33.99 -1.44 -15.48
C LYS A 460 -33.80 0.07 -15.60
N ASN A 461 -33.18 0.72 -14.61
CA ASN A 461 -32.94 2.16 -14.63
C ASN A 461 -31.80 2.57 -15.57
N TYR A 462 -30.82 1.68 -15.79
CA TYR A 462 -29.61 1.96 -16.57
C TYR A 462 -29.45 1.02 -17.77
N THR A 463 -30.50 0.91 -18.58
CA THR A 463 -30.53 0.03 -19.76
C THR A 463 -29.44 0.32 -20.78
N ASN A 464 -28.93 1.56 -20.83
CA ASN A 464 -27.91 2.03 -21.76
C ASN A 464 -26.49 2.11 -21.16
N LYS A 465 -26.28 1.64 -19.93
CA LYS A 465 -24.95 1.61 -19.29
C LYS A 465 -24.41 0.19 -19.25
N GLY A 466 -23.42 -0.09 -20.11
CA GLY A 466 -22.84 -1.42 -20.25
C GLY A 466 -22.34 -2.01 -18.93
N ASP A 467 -21.61 -1.22 -18.14
CA ASP A 467 -20.98 -1.67 -16.90
C ASP A 467 -22.02 -2.08 -15.84
N VAL A 468 -23.15 -1.37 -15.75
CA VAL A 468 -24.28 -1.74 -14.87
C VAL A 468 -24.95 -3.02 -15.36
N GLN A 469 -25.18 -3.16 -16.67
CA GLN A 469 -25.78 -4.37 -17.23
C GLN A 469 -24.88 -5.60 -17.03
N GLU A 470 -23.58 -5.46 -17.26
CA GLU A 470 -22.60 -6.53 -17.07
C GLU A 470 -22.53 -6.97 -15.61
N SER A 471 -22.35 -6.00 -14.71
CA SER A 471 -22.27 -6.25 -13.27
C SER A 471 -23.56 -6.85 -12.73
N GLY A 472 -24.72 -6.34 -13.16
CA GLY A 472 -26.03 -6.85 -12.77
C GLY A 472 -26.27 -8.27 -13.26
N CYS A 473 -26.00 -8.57 -14.53
CA CYS A 473 -26.07 -9.93 -15.07
C CYS A 473 -25.15 -10.88 -14.29
N ASN A 474 -23.91 -10.48 -14.04
CA ASN A 474 -22.95 -11.31 -13.29
C ASN A 474 -23.44 -11.59 -11.86
N ALA A 475 -23.96 -10.59 -11.14
CA ALA A 475 -24.52 -10.78 -9.81
C ALA A 475 -25.68 -11.78 -9.82
N LEU A 476 -26.62 -11.63 -10.75
CA LEU A 476 -27.76 -12.54 -10.87
C LEU A 476 -27.35 -13.96 -11.28
N VAL A 477 -26.30 -14.14 -12.11
CA VAL A 477 -25.71 -15.45 -12.42
C VAL A 477 -25.22 -16.15 -11.16
N VAL A 478 -24.49 -15.42 -10.31
CA VAL A 478 -23.94 -15.96 -9.07
C VAL A 478 -25.06 -16.32 -8.10
N ILE A 479 -26.04 -15.45 -7.92
CA ILE A 479 -27.20 -15.67 -7.03
C ILE A 479 -28.04 -16.87 -7.51
N ALA A 480 -28.25 -17.00 -8.83
CA ALA A 480 -29.01 -18.11 -9.43
C ALA A 480 -28.41 -19.50 -9.16
N SER A 481 -27.13 -19.56 -8.78
CA SER A 481 -26.49 -20.82 -8.38
C SER A 481 -26.96 -21.36 -7.04
N HIS A 482 -27.65 -20.55 -6.23
CA HIS A 482 -28.23 -20.98 -4.96
C HIS A 482 -29.59 -21.67 -5.20
N PRO A 483 -29.78 -22.95 -4.81
CA PRO A 483 -30.99 -23.71 -5.12
C PRO A 483 -32.30 -23.06 -4.65
N GLY A 484 -32.27 -22.36 -3.52
CA GLY A 484 -33.44 -21.68 -2.96
C GLY A 484 -33.82 -20.35 -3.61
N LEU A 485 -33.00 -19.81 -4.52
CA LEU A 485 -33.22 -18.48 -5.12
C LEU A 485 -33.52 -18.52 -6.62
N SER A 486 -33.26 -19.65 -7.29
CA SER A 486 -33.49 -19.79 -8.74
C SER A 486 -34.96 -19.58 -9.13
N ASP A 487 -35.91 -20.05 -8.31
CA ASP A 487 -37.34 -19.88 -8.59
C ASP A 487 -37.81 -18.44 -8.43
N HIS A 488 -37.26 -17.71 -7.45
CA HIS A 488 -37.51 -16.27 -7.29
C HIS A 488 -37.01 -15.50 -8.52
N LEU A 489 -35.83 -15.83 -9.03
CA LEU A 489 -35.30 -15.18 -10.24
C LEU A 489 -36.14 -15.47 -11.48
N ARG A 490 -36.73 -16.67 -11.57
CA ARG A 490 -37.66 -17.01 -12.66
C ARG A 490 -38.98 -16.24 -12.56
N SER A 491 -39.53 -16.02 -11.36
CA SER A 491 -40.76 -15.25 -11.19
C SER A 491 -40.61 -13.77 -11.56
N GLU A 492 -39.43 -13.19 -11.35
CA GLU A 492 -39.15 -11.78 -11.65
C GLU A 492 -38.86 -11.48 -13.14
N ASN A 493 -39.07 -12.45 -14.04
CA ASN A 493 -38.79 -12.32 -15.47
C ASN A 493 -37.35 -11.89 -15.80
N VAL A 494 -36.38 -12.32 -15.00
CA VAL A 494 -34.95 -11.99 -15.18
C VAL A 494 -34.43 -12.40 -16.57
N SER A 495 -34.97 -13.47 -17.16
CA SER A 495 -34.64 -13.88 -18.53
C SER A 495 -34.98 -12.82 -19.59
N LEU A 496 -36.05 -12.04 -19.41
CA LEU A 496 -36.38 -10.95 -20.33
C LEU A 496 -35.37 -9.81 -20.17
N LEU A 497 -35.03 -9.47 -18.93
CA LEU A 497 -34.05 -8.43 -18.61
C LEU A 497 -32.68 -8.75 -19.21
N ALA A 498 -32.22 -10.00 -19.12
CA ALA A 498 -30.97 -10.46 -19.72
C ALA A 498 -30.99 -10.33 -21.27
N ARG A 499 -32.11 -10.68 -21.93
CA ARG A 499 -32.25 -10.48 -23.39
C ARG A 499 -32.20 -9.00 -23.77
N GLN A 500 -32.90 -8.15 -23.02
CA GLN A 500 -32.89 -6.72 -23.25
C GLN A 500 -31.49 -6.10 -23.06
N ALA A 501 -30.74 -6.57 -22.07
CA ALA A 501 -29.34 -6.17 -21.88
C ALA A 501 -28.50 -6.50 -23.12
N LYS A 502 -28.68 -7.69 -23.72
CA LYS A 502 -28.00 -8.07 -24.97
C LYS A 502 -28.39 -7.20 -26.14
N GLU A 503 -29.68 -6.94 -26.31
CA GLU A 503 -30.22 -6.13 -27.42
C GLU A 503 -29.71 -4.68 -27.36
N ASN A 504 -29.65 -4.10 -26.17
CA ASN A 504 -29.17 -2.73 -25.98
C ASN A 504 -27.64 -2.60 -26.11
N HIS A 505 -26.88 -3.68 -25.92
CA HIS A 505 -25.41 -3.68 -25.93
C HIS A 505 -24.80 -4.73 -26.85
N PRO A 506 -25.09 -4.72 -28.17
CA PRO A 506 -24.68 -5.79 -29.09
C PRO A 506 -23.15 -5.91 -29.27
N SER A 507 -22.40 -4.82 -29.05
CA SER A 507 -20.94 -4.79 -29.17
C SER A 507 -20.19 -5.00 -27.85
N ASN A 508 -20.87 -4.92 -26.69
CA ASN A 508 -20.23 -5.11 -25.40
C ASN A 508 -20.13 -6.60 -25.07
N ARG A 509 -18.93 -7.17 -25.24
CA ARG A 509 -18.67 -8.60 -25.02
C ARG A 509 -18.96 -9.06 -23.59
N GLY A 510 -18.68 -8.24 -22.58
CA GLY A 510 -18.92 -8.56 -21.18
C GLY A 510 -20.41 -8.70 -20.90
N VAL A 511 -21.22 -7.73 -21.35
CA VAL A 511 -22.69 -7.81 -21.25
C VAL A 511 -23.23 -9.05 -21.97
N GLN A 512 -22.80 -9.31 -23.22
CA GLN A 512 -23.24 -10.49 -23.97
C GLN A 512 -22.94 -11.78 -23.21
N GLN A 513 -21.70 -11.93 -22.73
CA GLN A 513 -21.25 -13.12 -22.03
C GLN A 513 -22.02 -13.36 -20.73
N GLN A 514 -22.18 -12.33 -19.89
CA GLN A 514 -22.87 -12.50 -18.61
C GLN A 514 -24.37 -12.72 -18.78
N ALA A 515 -25.01 -12.05 -19.75
CA ALA A 515 -26.41 -12.27 -20.06
C ALA A 515 -26.66 -13.70 -20.60
N ASP A 516 -25.78 -14.23 -21.45
CA ASP A 516 -25.89 -15.60 -21.93
C ASP A 516 -25.73 -16.64 -20.81
N ARG A 517 -24.78 -16.42 -19.90
CA ARG A 517 -24.63 -17.25 -18.69
C ARG A 517 -25.89 -17.21 -17.83
N LEU A 518 -26.51 -16.05 -17.69
CA LEU A 518 -27.74 -15.87 -16.91
C LEU A 518 -28.90 -16.62 -17.55
N LEU A 519 -29.10 -16.46 -18.86
CA LEU A 519 -30.13 -17.18 -19.61
C LEU A 519 -29.95 -18.70 -19.51
N SER A 520 -28.72 -19.19 -19.63
CA SER A 520 -28.41 -20.62 -19.49
C SER A 520 -28.69 -21.16 -18.08
N LYS A 521 -28.58 -20.32 -17.04
CA LYS A 521 -28.87 -20.71 -15.66
C LYS A 521 -30.36 -20.73 -15.34
N LEU A 522 -31.15 -19.94 -16.05
CA LEU A 522 -32.59 -19.81 -15.82
C LEU A 522 -33.44 -20.74 -16.68
N ALA A 523 -32.89 -21.22 -17.80
CA ALA A 523 -33.44 -22.31 -18.61
C ALA A 523 -33.57 -23.59 -17.78
#